data_AF-A0A9W9Q966-F1
#
_entry.id   AF-A0A9W9Q966-F1
#
_cell.length_a   1.000
_cell.length_b   1.000
_cell.length_c   1.000
_cell.angle_alpha   90.00
_cell.angle_beta   90.00
_cell.angle_gamma   90.00
#
_symmetry.space_group_name_H-M   'P 1'
#
loop_
_entity.id
_entity.type
_entity.pdbx_description
1 polymer ?
#
loop_
_entity_poly.entity_id
_entity_poly.type
_entity_poly.pdbx_seq_one_letter_code
_entity_poly.pdbx_strand_id
1 'polypeptide(L)'
;MQTLPRGAPAFLSNCAAYKRYIQDVANGSLTLPPFQQNADGATIIAFGEVYCRLPDCEHRKRAFSATNNLRAHVERHGVAVAPTASGRITQAQKDAVMEFYKKLFEDSDSSEEEVEDEAEDDEEEEEIKDEDEDQ
;
A
#
# COMPACT_ATOMS: atom_id res chain seq x y z
N MET A 1 7.44 -10.15 -11.12
CA MET A 1 6.71 -8.88 -10.94
C MET A 1 5.23 -9.21 -10.77
N GLN A 2 4.69 -9.12 -9.55
CA GLN A 2 3.29 -9.48 -9.30
C GLN A 2 2.39 -8.26 -9.53
N THR A 3 1.27 -8.50 -10.20
CA THR A 3 0.33 -7.47 -10.65
C THR A 3 -0.61 -7.08 -9.52
N LEU A 4 -0.92 -5.78 -9.41
CA LEU A 4 -1.94 -5.30 -8.48
C LEU A 4 -3.29 -5.97 -8.77
N PRO A 5 -4.15 -6.18 -7.76
CA PRO A 5 -5.49 -6.71 -8.00
C PRO A 5 -6.21 -5.82 -9.02
N ARG A 6 -6.96 -6.44 -9.93
CA ARG A 6 -7.62 -5.74 -11.06
C ARG A 6 -8.55 -4.59 -10.62
N GLY A 7 -9.02 -4.60 -9.38
CA GLY A 7 -9.83 -3.53 -8.78
C GLY A 7 -9.06 -2.49 -7.95
N ALA A 8 -7.71 -2.49 -7.99
CA ALA A 8 -6.91 -1.53 -7.24
C ALA A 8 -7.13 -0.10 -7.75
N PRO A 9 -7.38 0.88 -6.87
CA PRO A 9 -7.43 2.29 -7.25
C PRO A 9 -6.12 2.73 -7.93
N ALA A 10 -6.24 3.46 -9.04
CA ALA A 10 -5.08 3.90 -9.83
C ALA A 10 -4.08 4.75 -9.03
N PHE A 11 -4.54 5.53 -8.04
CA PHE A 11 -3.64 6.34 -7.21
C PHE A 11 -2.77 5.51 -6.25
N LEU A 12 -3.16 4.26 -5.97
CA LEU A 12 -2.39 3.34 -5.15
C LEU A 12 -1.36 2.54 -5.97
N SER A 13 -1.35 2.68 -7.30
CA SER A 13 -0.42 1.92 -8.15
C SER A 13 1.04 2.22 -7.90
N ASN A 14 1.34 3.45 -7.45
CA ASN A 14 2.68 3.92 -7.14
C ASN A 14 2.96 3.92 -5.62
N CYS A 15 2.01 3.49 -4.79
CA CYS A 15 2.21 3.41 -3.35
C CYS A 15 2.97 2.12 -2.99
N ALA A 16 4.22 2.25 -2.54
CA ALA A 16 5.05 1.11 -2.13
C ALA A 16 4.44 0.34 -0.94
N ALA A 17 3.93 1.07 0.06
CA ALA A 17 3.25 0.47 1.21
C ALA A 17 2.03 -0.36 0.82
N TYR A 18 1.24 0.10 -0.16
CA TYR A 18 0.12 -0.68 -0.69
C TYR A 18 0.57 -1.97 -1.38
N LYS A 19 1.65 -1.93 -2.19
CA LYS A 19 2.21 -3.13 -2.82
C LYS A 19 2.68 -4.13 -1.76
N ARG A 20 3.36 -3.66 -0.71
CA ARG A 20 3.80 -4.48 0.42
C ARG A 20 2.61 -5.08 1.16
N TYR A 21 1.56 -4.31 1.42
CA TYR A 21 0.31 -4.82 2.02
C TYR A 21 -0.28 -6.00 1.24
N ILE A 22 -0.33 -5.93 -0.09
CA ILE A 22 -0.85 -7.04 -0.90
C ILE A 22 0.00 -8.31 -0.73
N GLN A 23 1.32 -8.17 -0.63
CA GLN A 23 2.23 -9.30 -0.50
C GLN A 23 2.25 -9.88 0.92
N ASP A 24 2.42 -9.02 1.92
CA ASP A 24 2.65 -9.42 3.30
C ASP A 24 1.39 -9.97 3.98
N VAL A 25 0.19 -9.56 3.53
CA VAL A 25 -1.04 -10.20 4.02
C VAL A 25 -1.25 -11.57 3.39
N ALA A 26 -0.93 -11.72 2.10
CA ALA A 26 -1.08 -13.00 1.39
C ALA A 26 -0.12 -14.07 1.92
N ASN A 27 1.14 -13.71 2.19
CA ASN A 27 2.13 -14.62 2.76
C ASN A 27 1.92 -14.83 4.29
N GLY A 28 1.16 -13.95 4.93
CA GLY A 28 0.87 -13.99 6.37
C GLY A 28 1.95 -13.37 7.25
N SER A 29 2.88 -12.61 6.67
CA SER A 29 3.91 -11.85 7.37
C SER A 29 3.39 -10.55 7.99
N LEU A 30 2.29 -9.99 7.47
CA LEU A 30 1.62 -8.82 8.04
C LEU A 30 0.34 -9.22 8.77
N THR A 31 0.27 -8.86 10.06
CA THR A 31 -0.96 -8.93 10.83
C THR A 31 -1.70 -7.60 10.74
N LEU A 32 -2.89 -7.62 10.14
CA LEU A 32 -3.68 -6.40 9.99
C LEU A 32 -4.35 -5.99 11.31
N PRO A 33 -4.39 -4.68 11.62
CA PRO A 33 -5.13 -4.18 12.76
C PRO A 33 -6.64 -4.40 12.57
N PRO A 34 -7.42 -4.47 13.67
CA PRO A 34 -8.88 -4.53 13.60
C PRO A 34 -9.47 -3.40 12.75
N PHE A 35 -10.67 -3.63 12.22
CA PHE A 35 -11.39 -2.59 11.50
C PHE A 35 -11.68 -1.41 12.43
N GLN A 36 -11.42 -0.20 11.95
CA GLN A 36 -11.89 1.03 12.60
C GLN A 36 -13.39 1.19 12.39
N GLN A 37 -14.07 1.85 13.31
CA GLN A 37 -15.50 2.16 13.23
C GLN A 37 -15.69 3.68 13.13
N ASN A 38 -16.71 4.11 12.38
CA ASN A 38 -17.13 5.50 12.36
C ASN A 38 -17.94 5.85 13.62
N ALA A 39 -18.40 7.10 13.72
CA ALA A 39 -19.21 7.57 14.84
C ALA A 39 -20.53 6.79 15.03
N ASP A 40 -21.07 6.20 13.96
CA ASP A 40 -22.28 5.39 13.99
C ASP A 40 -22.01 3.91 14.36
N GLY A 41 -20.76 3.54 14.65
CA GLY A 41 -20.36 2.16 14.92
C GLY A 41 -20.22 1.28 13.66
N ALA A 42 -20.34 1.85 12.47
CA ALA A 42 -20.17 1.13 11.21
C ALA A 42 -18.68 0.99 10.84
N THR A 43 -18.28 -0.20 10.41
CA THR A 43 -16.92 -0.55 10.02
C THR A 43 -16.45 0.23 8.79
N ILE A 44 -15.30 0.90 8.94
CA ILE A 44 -14.62 1.62 7.88
C ILE A 44 -13.70 0.65 7.14
N ILE A 45 -13.90 0.55 5.82
CA ILE A 45 -13.04 -0.21 4.91
C ILE A 45 -12.35 0.81 4.00
N ALA A 46 -11.02 0.86 4.04
CA ALA A 46 -10.25 1.84 3.28
C ALA A 46 -10.28 1.52 1.77
N PHE A 47 -10.09 2.53 0.93
CA PHE A 47 -10.04 2.35 -0.51
C PHE A 47 -8.85 1.47 -0.91
N GLY A 48 -9.11 0.46 -1.75
CA GLY A 48 -8.08 -0.48 -2.19
C GLY A 48 -7.93 -1.70 -1.29
N GLU A 49 -8.62 -1.77 -0.15
CA GLU A 49 -8.57 -2.97 0.68
C GLU A 49 -9.20 -4.18 -0.01
N VAL A 50 -8.56 -5.33 0.20
CA VAL A 50 -8.95 -6.60 -0.41
C VAL A 50 -8.82 -7.79 0.54
N TYR A 51 -8.52 -7.61 1.82
CA TYR A 51 -8.44 -8.71 2.79
C TYR A 51 -9.44 -8.54 3.93
N CYS A 52 -10.09 -9.63 4.32
CA CYS A 52 -10.95 -9.62 5.50
C CYS A 52 -10.09 -9.68 6.77
N ARG A 53 -10.41 -8.83 7.75
CA ARG A 53 -9.65 -8.72 9.00
C ARG A 53 -10.35 -9.35 10.21
N LEU A 54 -11.54 -9.92 10.00
CA LEU A 54 -12.27 -10.58 11.09
C LEU A 54 -11.55 -11.87 11.50
N PRO A 55 -11.37 -12.13 12.80
CA PRO A 55 -10.50 -13.21 13.31
C PRO A 55 -10.95 -14.60 12.85
N ASP A 56 -12.27 -14.83 12.76
CA ASP A 56 -12.86 -16.12 12.40
C ASP A 56 -13.13 -16.26 10.89
N CYS A 57 -12.56 -15.40 10.06
CA CYS A 57 -12.76 -15.45 8.61
C CYS A 57 -11.73 -16.36 7.92
N GLU A 58 -12.22 -17.42 7.27
CA GLU A 58 -11.41 -18.31 6.41
C GLU A 58 -10.75 -17.59 5.23
N HIS A 59 -11.30 -16.43 4.82
CA HIS A 59 -10.82 -15.63 3.70
C HIS A 59 -9.79 -14.57 4.11
N ARG A 60 -9.31 -14.55 5.37
CA ARG A 60 -8.39 -13.49 5.86
C ARG A 60 -7.10 -13.33 5.05
N LYS A 61 -6.58 -14.41 4.46
CA LYS A 61 -5.37 -14.41 3.62
C LYS A 61 -5.68 -14.43 2.11
N ARG A 62 -6.95 -14.42 1.73
CA ARG A 62 -7.39 -14.48 0.32
C ARG A 62 -7.82 -13.10 -0.14
N ALA A 63 -7.09 -12.54 -1.11
CA ALA A 63 -7.43 -11.26 -1.69
C ALA A 63 -8.76 -11.36 -2.44
N PHE A 64 -9.69 -10.48 -2.10
CA PHE A 64 -10.87 -10.20 -2.93
C PHE A 64 -10.44 -9.43 -4.18
N SER A 65 -11.17 -9.60 -5.28
CA SER A 65 -10.83 -8.94 -6.54
C SER A 65 -11.05 -7.42 -6.52
N ALA A 66 -11.88 -6.93 -5.61
CA ALA A 66 -12.21 -5.51 -5.44
C ALA A 66 -12.70 -5.22 -4.02
N THR A 67 -12.54 -3.97 -3.58
CA THR A 67 -13.00 -3.52 -2.25
C THR A 67 -14.50 -3.68 -2.05
N ASN A 68 -15.33 -3.49 -3.09
CA ASN A 68 -16.77 -3.74 -2.99
C ASN A 68 -17.11 -5.20 -2.66
N ASN A 69 -16.32 -6.16 -3.15
CA ASN A 69 -16.51 -7.58 -2.84
C ASN A 69 -16.11 -7.87 -1.39
N LEU A 70 -15.06 -7.22 -0.89
CA LEU A 70 -14.69 -7.28 0.53
C LEU A 70 -15.80 -6.69 1.40
N ARG A 71 -16.36 -5.53 1.04
CA ARG A 71 -17.45 -4.88 1.80
C ARG A 71 -18.67 -5.80 1.92
N ALA A 72 -19.15 -6.32 0.78
CA ALA A 72 -20.27 -7.26 0.76
C ALA A 72 -19.96 -8.58 1.50
N HIS A 73 -18.69 -8.97 1.59
CA HIS A 73 -18.27 -10.12 2.39
C HIS A 73 -18.31 -9.80 3.89
N VAL A 74 -17.81 -8.65 4.32
CA VAL A 74 -17.83 -8.21 5.73
C VAL A 74 -19.27 -8.07 6.25
N GLU A 75 -20.19 -7.57 5.42
CA GLU A 75 -21.62 -7.51 5.76
C GLU A 75 -22.24 -8.89 6.04
N ARG A 76 -21.75 -9.96 5.40
CA ARG A 76 -22.23 -11.35 5.66
C ARG A 76 -21.79 -11.89 7.01
N HIS A 77 -20.80 -11.28 7.65
CA HIS A 77 -20.47 -11.56 9.05
C HIS A 77 -21.44 -10.88 10.04
N GLY A 78 -22.46 -10.17 9.55
CA GLY A 78 -23.39 -9.42 10.39
C GLY A 78 -22.83 -8.08 10.88
N VAL A 79 -21.71 -7.62 10.29
CA VAL A 79 -21.05 -6.36 10.63
C VAL A 79 -21.61 -5.24 9.74
N ALA A 80 -22.03 -4.13 10.35
CA ALA A 80 -22.44 -2.96 9.60
C ALA A 80 -21.22 -2.29 8.96
N VAL A 81 -21.25 -2.02 7.65
CA VAL A 81 -20.15 -1.39 6.91
C VAL A 81 -20.51 0.05 6.56
N ALA A 82 -19.63 1.00 6.91
CA ALA A 82 -19.81 2.42 6.64
C ALA A 82 -19.90 2.66 5.13
N PRO A 83 -20.88 3.43 4.63
CA PRO A 83 -21.11 3.61 3.20
C PRO A 83 -19.88 4.18 2.49
N THR A 84 -19.66 3.75 1.26
CA THR A 84 -18.60 4.35 0.43
C THR A 84 -18.98 5.79 0.13
N ALA A 85 -18.03 6.73 0.31
CA ALA A 85 -18.22 8.09 -0.14
C ALA A 85 -18.57 8.10 -1.63
N SER A 86 -19.72 8.66 -1.97
CA SER A 86 -20.17 8.77 -3.36
C SER A 86 -19.42 9.90 -4.06
N GLY A 87 -19.00 9.67 -5.31
CA GLY A 87 -18.33 10.66 -6.14
C GLY A 87 -16.81 10.46 -6.25
N ARG A 88 -16.14 11.51 -6.75
CA ARG A 88 -14.70 11.48 -7.01
C ARG A 88 -13.93 11.61 -5.69
N ILE A 89 -13.00 10.70 -5.45
CA ILE A 89 -12.10 10.79 -4.30
C ILE A 89 -11.28 12.09 -4.34
N THR A 90 -11.30 12.85 -3.26
CA THR A 90 -10.54 14.10 -3.11
C THR A 90 -9.06 13.80 -2.90
N GLN A 91 -8.18 14.80 -3.09
CA GLN A 91 -6.76 14.59 -2.85
C GLN A 91 -6.48 14.25 -1.37
N ALA A 92 -7.09 14.98 -0.43
CA ALA A 92 -7.00 14.70 0.99
C ALA A 92 -7.44 13.26 1.36
N GLN A 93 -8.47 12.72 0.69
CA GLN A 93 -8.88 11.33 0.89
C GLN A 93 -7.84 10.34 0.34
N LYS A 94 -7.21 10.62 -0.81
CA LYS A 94 -6.12 9.77 -1.33
C LYS A 94 -4.94 9.77 -0.37
N ASP A 95 -4.57 10.94 0.15
CA ASP A 95 -3.44 11.10 1.05
C ASP A 95 -3.69 10.35 2.37
N ALA A 96 -4.89 10.47 2.94
CA ALA A 96 -5.29 9.71 4.13
C ALA A 96 -5.26 8.18 3.91
N VAL A 97 -5.66 7.71 2.72
CA VAL A 97 -5.59 6.28 2.37
C VAL A 97 -4.13 5.83 2.23
N MET A 98 -3.28 6.63 1.61
CA MET A 98 -1.85 6.31 1.50
C MET A 98 -1.17 6.29 2.87
N GLU A 99 -1.49 7.24 3.74
CA GLU A 99 -1.00 7.30 5.13
C GLU A 99 -1.48 6.08 5.93
N PHE A 100 -2.73 5.66 5.76
CA PHE A 100 -3.23 4.41 6.35
C PHE A 100 -2.35 3.21 5.98
N TYR A 101 -1.96 3.06 4.71
CA TYR A 101 -1.10 1.94 4.30
C TYR A 101 0.32 2.06 4.83
N LYS A 102 0.88 3.27 4.93
CA LYS A 102 2.21 3.49 5.54
C LYS A 102 2.22 3.09 7.01
N LYS A 103 1.20 3.51 7.77
CA LYS A 103 1.03 3.18 9.19
C LYS A 103 1.01 1.69 9.50
N LEU A 104 0.60 0.83 8.55
CA LEU A 104 0.65 -0.62 8.74
C LEU A 104 2.08 -1.16 8.96
N PHE A 105 3.09 -0.39 8.56
CA PHE A 105 4.49 -0.77 8.67
C PHE A 105 5.26 0.08 9.68
N GLU A 106 4.78 1.27 10.04
CA GLU A 106 5.43 2.16 11.03
C GLU A 106 5.50 1.52 12.43
N ASP A 107 4.46 0.79 12.86
CA ASP A 107 4.49 0.05 14.13
C ASP A 107 5.44 -1.17 14.12
N SER A 108 5.87 -1.62 12.93
CA SER A 108 6.78 -2.76 12.77
C SER A 108 8.25 -2.35 12.64
N ASP A 109 8.53 -1.05 12.51
CA ASP A 109 9.82 -0.47 12.13
C ASP A 109 10.41 0.44 13.23
N SER A 110 9.88 0.39 14.46
CA SER A 110 10.41 1.16 15.59
C SER A 110 11.78 0.68 16.11
N SER A 111 12.56 -0.01 15.28
CA SER A 111 13.92 -0.44 15.59
C SER A 111 14.74 -0.65 14.32
N GLU A 112 14.92 0.35 13.48
CA GLU A 112 16.07 0.40 12.56
C GLU A 112 16.38 1.85 12.19
N GLU A 113 17.57 2.29 12.58
CA GLU A 113 18.04 3.68 12.48
C GLU A 113 18.25 4.10 11.03
N GLU A 114 17.83 5.33 10.71
CA GLU A 114 18.12 6.01 9.46
C GLU A 114 19.63 6.27 9.37
N VAL A 115 20.33 5.60 8.44
CA VAL A 115 21.64 6.05 7.97
C VAL A 115 21.44 6.76 6.65
N GLU A 116 21.64 8.06 6.69
CA GLU A 116 21.57 8.99 5.56
C GLU A 116 22.70 8.67 4.56
N ASP A 117 22.30 8.45 3.30
CA ASP A 117 23.18 8.37 2.13
C ASP A 117 23.86 9.74 1.89
N GLU A 118 25.17 9.84 2.08
CA GLU A 118 25.98 10.91 1.50
C GLU A 118 26.63 10.40 0.21
N ALA A 119 26.04 10.80 -0.92
CA ALA A 119 26.61 10.63 -2.25
C ALA A 119 27.33 11.93 -2.64
N GLU A 120 28.64 11.87 -2.87
CA GLU A 120 29.35 12.74 -3.81
C GLU A 120 30.47 11.92 -4.46
N ASP A 121 30.29 11.51 -5.72
CA ASP A 121 31.38 11.12 -6.61
C ASP A 121 31.31 11.99 -7.85
N ASP A 122 32.37 12.77 -8.00
CA ASP A 122 32.57 13.95 -8.83
C ASP A 122 32.86 13.56 -10.29
N GLU A 123 32.52 14.48 -11.18
CA GLU A 123 32.36 14.29 -12.63
C GLU A 123 33.67 14.08 -13.42
N GLU A 124 33.54 13.35 -14.55
CA GLU A 124 34.16 13.46 -15.90
C GLU A 124 35.59 14.06 -16.05
N GLU A 125 36.49 13.54 -16.89
CA GLU A 125 36.45 13.71 -18.36
C GLU A 125 37.49 12.80 -19.05
N GLU A 126 37.09 12.24 -20.19
CA GLU A 126 37.95 11.63 -21.20
C GLU A 126 38.36 12.68 -22.24
N GLU A 127 39.65 12.86 -22.53
CA GLU A 127 40.07 13.39 -23.84
C GLU A 127 41.40 12.77 -24.29
N ILE A 128 41.29 11.92 -25.31
CA ILE A 128 42.36 11.25 -26.03
C ILE A 128 42.82 12.20 -27.15
N LYS A 129 44.14 12.44 -27.28
CA LYS A 129 44.74 13.04 -28.48
C LYS A 129 45.90 12.17 -28.97
N ASP A 130 45.59 11.29 -29.91
CA ASP A 130 46.55 10.71 -30.84
C ASP A 130 46.46 11.50 -32.16
N GLU A 131 47.50 12.25 -32.53
CA GLU A 131 47.82 12.53 -33.94
C GLU A 131 49.35 12.66 -34.12
N ASP A 132 49.85 11.87 -35.07
CA ASP A 132 51.21 11.72 -35.58
C ASP A 132 51.83 12.97 -36.26
N GLU A 133 53.15 12.92 -36.51
CA GLU A 133 53.83 13.20 -37.82
C GLU A 133 55.16 14.03 -37.77
N ASP A 134 56.20 13.42 -38.36
CA ASP A 134 57.50 13.85 -38.93
C ASP A 134 58.25 15.14 -38.50
N GLN A 135 59.52 14.94 -38.06
CA GLN A 135 60.74 15.40 -38.78
C GLN A 135 62.05 14.85 -38.18
#